data_AF-A0A1M7KSC9-F1
#
_entry.id   AF-A0A1M7KSC9-F1
#
_cell.length_a   1.000
_cell.length_b   1.000
_cell.length_c   1.000
_cell.angle_alpha   90.00
_cell.angle_beta   90.00
_cell.angle_gamma   90.00
#
_symmetry.space_group_name_H-M   'P 1'
#
loop_
_entity.id
_entity.type
_entity.pdbx_description
1 polymer ?
#
loop_
_entity_poly.entity_id
_entity_poly.type
_entity_poly.pdbx_seq_one_letter_code
_entity_poly.pdbx_strand_id
1 'polypeptide(L)'
;MGLFSILKKKKRLEEKDTGQEFLEMAYAMKKLNQERLDDEANRKVIDADKKGTTDKEDNFSMEMESYEVDLDSKPDRERYIRGYCEQIIEATRQNEEAKLEYQTVTSYLTDIQKIDRIEGEEREVLVDTARNLVTLSRERHEYQDKREIKLSEKQYKYYEKNEQKLPEDIKKLEEYEAYNTKIKNDMRHLEGEKSVLKHQKKEYAASQRYLKKIAITTSVLVVTMFALFYVLDSVAGKDMQLPFLLTVALAGISGLFIFLEGRKNAYNLKLAQIKLNKAITMLNTVKIKYVNSTNCIDYTCKKYNVNSALELRFQWEQYCKAKKMQLELVRNTERMNDFNIKLMDQLKQYEVSDLDIWTYQAAALIDSKEMVEIRHRLNLRRQKIRERIEYNTKIKEKGFAQLSDLVEKIPEAKQEVAKVLEEYHIGVSV
;
A
#
# COMPACT_ATOMS: atom_id res chain seq x y z
N MET A 1 37.34 74.47 16.02
CA MET A 1 35.87 74.63 16.02
C MET A 1 35.22 74.44 14.62
N GLY A 2 35.83 73.70 13.68
CA GLY A 2 35.34 73.62 12.27
C GLY A 2 34.60 72.33 11.89
N LEU A 3 35.08 71.15 12.31
CA LEU A 3 34.57 69.85 11.83
C LEU A 3 33.18 69.44 12.37
N PHE A 4 32.89 69.73 13.64
CA PHE A 4 31.57 69.43 14.23
C PHE A 4 30.43 70.25 13.62
N SER A 5 30.73 71.46 13.11
CA SER A 5 29.73 72.29 12.44
C SER A 5 29.35 71.74 11.08
N ILE A 6 30.31 71.13 10.36
CA ILE A 6 30.15 70.60 9.01
C ILE A 6 29.35 69.29 9.05
N LEU A 7 29.64 68.39 9.98
CA LEU A 7 28.86 67.16 10.19
C LEU A 7 27.40 67.45 10.59
N LYS A 8 27.18 68.44 11.47
CA LYS A 8 25.83 68.87 11.87
C LYS A 8 25.11 69.65 10.77
N LYS A 9 25.83 70.18 9.78
CA LYS A 9 25.26 70.80 8.57
C LYS A 9 24.90 69.74 7.54
N LYS A 10 25.77 68.73 7.33
CA LYS A 10 25.56 67.62 6.41
C LYS A 10 24.40 66.73 6.83
N LYS A 11 24.32 66.36 8.12
CA LYS A 11 23.17 65.60 8.66
C LYS A 11 21.85 66.37 8.56
N ARG A 12 21.86 67.70 8.80
CA ARG A 12 20.68 68.57 8.59
C ARG A 12 20.34 68.84 7.12
N LEU A 13 21.27 68.58 6.20
CA LEU A 13 21.06 68.68 4.75
C LEU A 13 20.46 67.37 4.23
N GLU A 14 20.99 66.22 4.65
CA GLU A 14 20.44 64.88 4.38
C GLU A 14 19.02 64.72 5.00
N GLU A 15 18.80 65.14 6.25
CA GLU A 15 17.46 65.17 6.89
C GLU A 15 16.47 66.15 6.21
N LYS A 16 16.98 67.18 5.51
CA LYS A 16 16.14 68.12 4.74
C LYS A 16 15.78 67.55 3.37
N ASP A 17 16.70 66.83 2.73
CA ASP A 17 16.51 66.15 1.44
C ASP A 17 15.44 65.05 1.56
N THR A 18 15.58 64.14 2.54
CA THR A 18 14.62 63.03 2.74
C THR A 18 13.21 63.53 3.07
N GLY A 19 13.11 64.60 3.86
CA GLY A 19 11.83 65.26 4.17
C GLY A 19 11.23 66.06 3.02
N GLN A 20 12.02 66.45 2.01
CA GLN A 20 11.52 67.06 0.76
C GLN A 20 11.10 65.98 -0.23
N GLU A 21 11.88 64.91 -0.39
CA GLU A 21 11.55 63.74 -1.21
C GLU A 21 10.25 63.06 -0.76
N PHE A 22 10.05 62.91 0.55
CA PHE A 22 8.77 62.42 1.10
C PHE A 22 7.61 63.34 0.74
N LEU A 23 7.79 64.66 0.84
CA LEU A 23 6.75 65.64 0.49
C LEU A 23 6.41 65.57 -1.00
N GLU A 24 7.42 65.48 -1.86
CA GLU A 24 7.24 65.34 -3.30
C GLU A 24 6.54 64.02 -3.66
N MET A 25 6.91 62.91 -3.01
CA MET A 25 6.25 61.61 -3.17
C MET A 25 4.80 61.65 -2.66
N ALA A 26 4.55 62.29 -1.53
CA ALA A 26 3.23 62.51 -0.97
C ALA A 26 2.33 63.35 -1.90
N TYR A 27 2.87 64.46 -2.43
CA TYR A 27 2.17 65.28 -3.42
C TYR A 27 1.93 64.53 -4.72
N ALA A 28 2.90 63.73 -5.19
CA ALA A 28 2.75 62.87 -6.37
C ALA A 28 1.68 61.78 -6.15
N MET A 29 1.65 61.14 -4.98
CA MET A 29 0.63 60.16 -4.61
C MET A 29 -0.75 60.79 -4.45
N LYS A 30 -0.85 61.99 -3.86
CA LYS A 30 -2.09 62.77 -3.76
C LYS A 30 -2.64 63.12 -5.15
N LYS A 31 -1.76 63.52 -6.07
CA LYS A 31 -2.10 63.78 -7.48
C LYS A 31 -2.56 62.51 -8.22
N LEU A 32 -1.85 61.39 -8.06
CA LEU A 32 -2.22 60.07 -8.61
C LEU A 32 -3.56 59.54 -8.06
N ASN A 33 -3.92 59.92 -6.84
CA ASN A 33 -5.20 59.56 -6.24
C ASN A 33 -6.33 60.43 -6.82
N GLN A 34 -6.08 61.73 -7.02
CA GLN A 34 -7.00 62.64 -7.71
C GLN A 34 -7.29 62.18 -9.15
N GLU A 35 -6.24 61.86 -9.92
CA GLU A 35 -6.34 61.36 -11.30
C GLU A 35 -7.06 59.99 -11.36
N ARG A 36 -6.88 59.13 -10.36
CA ARG A 36 -7.60 57.86 -10.27
C ARG A 36 -9.07 58.01 -9.92
N LEU A 37 -9.43 58.94 -9.03
CA LEU A 37 -10.83 59.25 -8.73
C LEU A 37 -11.57 59.78 -9.97
N ASP A 38 -10.87 60.55 -10.81
CA ASP A 38 -11.38 61.06 -12.09
C ASP A 38 -11.53 59.92 -13.13
N ASP A 39 -10.59 58.97 -13.18
CA ASP A 39 -10.64 57.77 -14.02
C ASP A 39 -11.71 56.74 -13.56
N GLU A 40 -11.94 56.62 -12.26
CA GLU A 40 -12.98 55.76 -11.66
C GLU A 40 -14.38 56.36 -11.90
N ALA A 41 -14.50 57.69 -11.89
CA ALA A 41 -15.71 58.41 -12.29
C ALA A 41 -16.02 58.22 -13.79
N ASN A 42 -15.00 58.14 -14.64
CA ASN A 42 -15.15 57.87 -16.07
C ASN A 42 -15.44 56.38 -16.38
N ARG A 43 -14.86 55.44 -15.62
CA ARG A 43 -15.13 53.99 -15.76
C ARG A 43 -16.51 53.57 -15.25
N LYS A 44 -17.07 54.30 -14.28
CA LYS A 44 -18.44 54.06 -13.77
C LYS A 44 -19.56 54.41 -14.76
N VAL A 45 -19.25 54.94 -15.94
CA VAL A 45 -20.23 55.18 -17.02
C VAL A 45 -20.40 53.94 -17.93
N ILE A 46 -19.57 52.88 -17.82
CA ILE A 46 -19.56 51.77 -18.79
C ILE A 46 -19.91 50.37 -18.24
N ASP A 47 -19.81 50.07 -16.95
CA ASP A 47 -20.15 48.74 -16.44
C ASP A 47 -21.19 48.80 -15.31
N ALA A 48 -22.46 48.71 -15.72
CA ALA A 48 -23.58 48.41 -14.85
C ALA A 48 -24.25 47.12 -15.34
N ASP A 49 -23.62 45.96 -15.11
CA ASP A 49 -24.38 44.74 -14.88
C ASP A 49 -23.56 43.64 -14.18
N LYS A 50 -24.28 42.82 -13.39
CA LYS A 50 -23.87 41.58 -12.68
C LYS A 50 -23.22 41.73 -11.30
N LYS A 51 -24.10 41.84 -10.29
CA LYS A 51 -23.88 41.30 -8.94
C LYS A 51 -24.39 39.86 -8.85
N GLY A 52 -23.53 38.94 -8.41
CA GLY A 52 -23.88 37.57 -8.05
C GLY A 52 -23.23 37.22 -6.71
N THR A 53 -24.11 37.07 -5.72
CA THR A 53 -24.07 36.47 -4.37
C THR A 53 -22.79 35.76 -3.89
N THR A 54 -22.35 36.11 -2.66
CA THR A 54 -21.57 35.21 -1.80
C THR A 54 -22.08 35.29 -0.36
N ASP A 55 -22.15 34.12 0.26
CA ASP A 55 -22.68 33.84 1.59
C ASP A 55 -21.84 34.40 2.75
N LYS A 56 -22.53 34.45 3.90
CA LYS A 56 -22.12 35.02 5.19
C LYS A 56 -20.91 34.30 5.79
N GLU A 57 -19.78 34.99 5.84
CA GLU A 57 -18.68 34.73 6.79
C GLU A 57 -18.55 35.94 7.73
N ASP A 58 -18.12 35.67 8.96
CA ASP A 58 -18.13 36.58 10.11
C ASP A 58 -17.65 38.00 9.74
N ASN A 59 -18.58 38.95 9.87
CA ASN A 59 -18.44 40.31 9.39
C ASN A 59 -17.59 41.14 10.38
N PHE A 60 -16.28 40.87 10.42
CA PHE A 60 -15.32 41.85 10.92
C PHE A 60 -15.31 43.01 9.92
N SER A 61 -15.68 44.22 10.35
CA SER A 61 -15.68 45.37 9.46
C SER A 61 -14.29 45.55 8.86
N MET A 62 -14.20 45.42 7.53
CA MET A 62 -12.94 45.64 6.79
C MET A 62 -12.55 47.13 6.74
N GLU A 63 -13.40 48.00 7.30
CA GLU A 63 -13.12 49.41 7.50
C GLU A 63 -12.21 49.61 8.71
N MET A 64 -11.10 50.30 8.47
CA MET A 64 -10.14 50.67 9.49
C MET A 64 -10.77 51.72 10.43
N GLU A 65 -10.89 51.41 11.72
CA GLU A 65 -11.43 52.33 12.71
C GLU A 65 -10.46 53.50 12.95
N SER A 66 -10.95 54.74 12.85
CA SER A 66 -10.18 55.92 13.23
C SER A 66 -10.26 56.14 14.73
N TYR A 67 -9.12 56.32 15.40
CA TYR A 67 -9.08 56.73 16.80
C TYR A 67 -8.58 58.19 16.90
N GLU A 68 -9.22 59.00 17.74
CA GLU A 68 -8.79 60.37 18.00
C GLU A 68 -7.48 60.36 18.79
N VAL A 69 -6.46 61.04 18.26
CA VAL A 69 -5.15 61.18 18.88
C VAL A 69 -4.91 62.65 19.20
N ASP A 70 -4.44 62.94 20.41
CA ASP A 70 -3.91 64.25 20.76
C ASP A 70 -2.61 64.50 19.99
N LEU A 71 -2.69 65.30 18.93
CA LEU A 71 -1.56 65.61 18.05
C LEU A 71 -0.55 66.57 18.69
N ASP A 72 -0.91 67.23 19.81
CA ASP A 72 -0.03 68.13 20.56
C ASP A 72 0.93 67.35 21.50
N SER A 73 0.52 66.15 21.92
CA SER A 73 1.34 65.21 22.70
C SER A 73 2.38 64.51 21.82
N LYS A 74 3.66 64.74 22.11
CA LYS A 74 4.80 64.12 21.42
C LYS A 74 4.76 62.57 21.37
N PRO A 75 4.50 61.83 22.47
CA PRO A 75 4.46 60.36 22.43
C PRO A 75 3.26 59.82 21.62
N ASP A 76 2.13 60.51 21.65
CA ASP A 76 0.93 60.09 20.92
C ASP A 76 1.06 60.33 19.41
N ARG A 77 1.70 61.45 19.04
CA ARG A 77 2.10 61.74 17.66
C ARG A 77 3.10 60.73 17.11
N GLU A 78 4.12 60.35 17.89
CA GLU A 78 5.09 59.31 17.49
C GLU A 78 4.41 57.95 17.27
N ARG A 79 3.46 57.57 18.15
CA ARG A 79 2.66 56.35 18.01
C ARG A 79 1.74 56.38 16.78
N TYR A 80 1.12 57.52 16.49
CA TYR A 80 0.29 57.73 15.31
C TYR A 80 1.11 57.60 14.01
N ILE A 81 2.27 58.24 13.95
CA ILE A 81 3.20 58.13 12.82
C ILE A 81 3.65 56.68 12.63
N ARG A 82 4.07 56.01 13.70
CA ARG A 82 4.53 54.62 13.67
C ARG A 82 3.45 53.66 13.17
N GLY A 83 2.20 53.83 13.62
CA GLY A 83 1.06 53.02 13.19
C GLY A 83 0.78 53.12 11.69
N TYR A 84 0.80 54.32 11.10
CA TYR A 84 0.63 54.48 9.65
C TYR A 84 1.84 53.99 8.85
N CYS A 85 3.07 54.18 9.35
CA CYS A 85 4.26 53.60 8.73
C CYS A 85 4.20 52.07 8.70
N GLU A 86 3.79 51.42 9.79
CA GLU A 86 3.60 49.96 9.85
C GLU A 86 2.53 49.48 8.87
N GLN A 87 1.41 50.20 8.74
CA GLN A 87 0.39 49.90 7.73
C GLN A 87 0.90 50.05 6.30
N ILE A 88 1.70 51.08 6.01
CA ILE A 88 2.29 51.32 4.68
C ILE A 88 3.27 50.22 4.30
N ILE A 89 4.11 49.76 5.25
CA ILE A 89 5.09 48.70 5.01
C ILE A 89 4.36 47.39 4.75
N GLU A 90 3.42 47.04 5.62
CA GLU A 90 2.68 45.78 5.48
C GLU A 90 1.87 45.79 4.17
N ALA A 91 1.21 46.90 3.84
CA ALA A 91 0.53 47.04 2.55
C ALA A 91 1.50 46.96 1.36
N THR A 92 2.72 47.51 1.47
CA THR A 92 3.73 47.45 0.41
C THR A 92 4.25 46.03 0.21
N ARG A 93 4.61 45.33 1.28
CA ARG A 93 5.05 43.93 1.26
C ARG A 93 3.99 43.02 0.66
N GLN A 94 2.75 43.16 1.12
CA GLN A 94 1.61 42.38 0.62
C GLN A 94 1.31 42.67 -0.86
N ASN A 95 1.56 43.90 -1.32
CA ASN A 95 1.41 44.28 -2.73
C ASN A 95 2.53 43.72 -3.61
N GLU A 96 3.78 43.66 -3.12
CA GLU A 96 4.89 43.01 -3.82
C GLU A 96 4.64 41.51 -4.00
N GLU A 97 4.24 40.81 -2.94
CA GLU A 97 3.87 39.39 -3.02
C GLU A 97 2.70 39.15 -3.99
N ALA A 98 1.67 39.99 -3.91
CA ALA A 98 0.52 39.90 -4.80
C ALA A 98 0.89 40.20 -6.27
N LYS A 99 1.83 41.11 -6.54
CA LYS A 99 2.33 41.40 -7.90
C LYS A 99 3.11 40.22 -8.48
N LEU A 100 3.93 39.55 -7.68
CA LEU A 100 4.65 38.34 -8.11
C LEU A 100 3.65 37.22 -8.46
N GLU A 101 2.66 36.98 -7.60
CA GLU A 101 1.60 35.99 -7.85
C GLU A 101 0.79 36.36 -9.12
N TYR A 102 0.47 37.64 -9.30
CA TYR A 102 -0.21 38.15 -10.49
C TYR A 102 0.57 37.86 -11.77
N GLN A 103 1.89 38.07 -11.76
CA GLN A 103 2.77 37.77 -12.90
C GLN A 103 2.74 36.27 -13.23
N THR A 104 2.85 35.40 -12.23
CA THR A 104 2.76 33.94 -12.42
C THR A 104 1.42 33.51 -13.01
N VAL A 105 0.29 34.01 -12.48
CA VAL A 105 -1.04 33.67 -13.01
C VAL A 105 -1.23 34.20 -14.44
N THR A 106 -0.63 35.36 -14.74
CA THR A 106 -0.66 35.92 -16.10
C THR A 106 0.19 35.13 -17.08
N SER A 107 1.35 34.61 -16.64
CA SER A 107 2.18 33.65 -17.41
C SER A 107 1.35 32.43 -17.78
N TYR A 108 0.67 31.80 -16.81
CA TYR A 108 -0.15 30.60 -17.08
C TYR A 108 -1.31 30.86 -18.04
N LEU A 109 -1.97 32.02 -17.95
CA LEU A 109 -3.02 32.39 -18.91
C LEU A 109 -2.46 32.65 -20.31
N THR A 110 -1.24 33.16 -20.40
CA THR A 110 -0.53 33.35 -21.67
C THR A 110 -0.14 32.01 -22.29
N ASP A 111 0.28 31.06 -21.46
CA ASP A 111 0.56 29.69 -21.88
C ASP A 111 -0.68 28.98 -22.43
N ILE A 112 -1.85 29.14 -21.78
CA ILE A 112 -3.13 28.64 -22.31
C ILE A 112 -3.39 29.20 -23.70
N GLN A 113 -3.20 30.50 -23.90
CA GLN A 113 -3.39 31.13 -25.21
C GLN A 113 -2.41 30.61 -26.26
N LYS A 114 -1.15 30.34 -25.89
CA LYS A 114 -0.15 29.74 -26.79
C LYS A 114 -0.57 28.32 -27.18
N ILE A 115 -1.05 27.53 -26.24
CA ILE A 115 -1.52 26.15 -26.47
C ILE A 115 -2.78 26.12 -27.34
N ASP A 116 -3.72 27.04 -27.11
CA ASP A 116 -4.95 27.14 -27.91
C ASP A 116 -4.69 27.51 -29.38
N ARG A 117 -3.56 28.19 -29.68
CA ARG A 117 -3.15 28.53 -31.04
C ARG A 117 -2.53 27.35 -31.81
N ILE A 118 -2.23 26.24 -31.13
CA ILE A 118 -1.72 25.04 -31.77
C ILE A 118 -2.89 24.36 -32.47
N GLU A 119 -2.86 24.33 -33.81
CA GLU A 119 -3.89 23.76 -34.66
C GLU A 119 -3.30 22.72 -35.63
N GLY A 120 -4.17 21.90 -36.23
CA GLY A 120 -3.77 20.94 -37.25
C GLY A 120 -3.04 19.70 -36.71
N GLU A 121 -2.10 19.18 -37.49
CA GLU A 121 -1.41 17.92 -37.20
C GLU A 121 -0.61 17.98 -35.89
N GLU A 122 0.02 19.12 -35.59
CA GLU A 122 0.82 19.32 -34.38
C GLU A 122 -0.04 19.24 -33.10
N ARG A 123 -1.30 19.70 -33.17
CA ARG A 123 -2.26 19.59 -32.07
C ARG A 123 -2.64 18.14 -31.79
N GLU A 124 -2.85 17.35 -32.84
CA GLU A 124 -3.16 15.93 -32.69
C GLU A 124 -2.00 15.16 -32.05
N VAL A 125 -0.75 15.44 -32.44
CA VAL A 125 0.43 14.81 -31.81
C VAL A 125 0.55 15.23 -30.34
N LEU A 126 0.27 16.48 -29.99
CA LEU A 126 0.26 16.95 -28.60
C LEU A 126 -0.82 16.24 -27.77
N VAL A 127 -2.04 16.14 -28.31
CA VAL A 127 -3.17 15.47 -27.66
C VAL A 127 -2.91 13.98 -27.48
N ASP A 128 -2.27 13.32 -28.47
CA ASP A 128 -1.92 11.90 -28.36
C ASP A 128 -0.86 11.66 -27.28
N THR A 129 0.20 12.47 -27.21
CA THR A 129 1.18 12.45 -26.11
C THR A 129 0.50 12.62 -24.76
N ALA A 130 -0.41 13.60 -24.64
CA ALA A 130 -1.16 13.86 -23.41
C ALA A 130 -2.09 12.69 -23.04
N ARG A 131 -2.76 12.07 -24.02
CA ARG A 131 -3.63 10.90 -23.81
C ARG A 131 -2.85 9.69 -23.31
N ASN A 132 -1.68 9.44 -23.89
CA ASN A 132 -0.78 8.39 -23.42
C ASN A 132 -0.34 8.66 -21.97
N LEU A 133 -0.01 9.91 -21.62
CA LEU A 133 0.38 10.28 -20.26
C LEU A 133 -0.75 10.09 -19.23
N VAL A 134 -1.98 10.52 -19.57
CA VAL A 134 -3.16 10.32 -18.72
C VAL A 134 -3.47 8.83 -18.54
N THR A 135 -3.34 8.04 -19.61
CA THR A 135 -3.53 6.58 -19.55
C THR A 135 -2.50 5.93 -18.63
N LEU A 136 -1.22 6.27 -18.77
CA LEU A 136 -0.14 5.76 -17.92
C LEU A 136 -0.32 6.17 -16.45
N SER A 137 -0.77 7.41 -16.20
CA SER A 137 -1.09 7.91 -14.86
C SER A 137 -2.24 7.12 -14.22
N ARG A 138 -3.28 6.81 -15.00
CA ARG A 138 -4.40 5.97 -14.55
C ARG A 138 -3.95 4.55 -14.25
N GLU A 139 -3.16 3.94 -15.13
CA GLU A 139 -2.58 2.61 -14.90
C GLU A 139 -1.75 2.58 -13.61
N ARG A 140 -0.90 3.59 -13.39
CA ARG A 140 -0.12 3.73 -12.16
C ARG A 140 -1.00 3.79 -10.91
N HIS A 141 -2.10 4.56 -10.96
CA HIS A 141 -3.06 4.64 -9.86
C HIS A 141 -3.78 3.30 -9.63
N GLU A 142 -4.20 2.63 -10.71
CA GLU A 142 -4.79 1.29 -10.64
C GLU A 142 -3.83 0.26 -10.03
N TYR A 143 -2.53 0.36 -10.31
CA TYR A 143 -1.51 -0.45 -9.64
C TYR A 143 -1.40 -0.08 -8.16
N GLN A 144 -1.29 1.21 -7.81
CA GLN A 144 -1.17 1.62 -6.40
C GLN A 144 -2.40 1.22 -5.54
N ASP A 145 -3.60 1.24 -6.12
CA ASP A 145 -4.83 0.86 -5.45
C ASP A 145 -5.03 -0.65 -5.33
N LYS A 146 -4.32 -1.47 -6.13
CA LYS A 146 -4.30 -2.93 -6.00
C LYS A 146 -3.52 -3.35 -4.75
N ARG A 147 -4.13 -3.12 -3.59
CA ARG A 147 -3.69 -3.59 -2.26
C ARG A 147 -3.85 -5.11 -2.06
N GLU A 148 -4.11 -5.87 -3.12
CA GLU A 148 -4.35 -7.32 -3.04
C GLU A 148 -3.10 -8.13 -2.67
N ILE A 149 -1.91 -7.53 -2.75
CA ILE A 149 -0.66 -8.16 -2.33
C ILE A 149 -0.58 -8.14 -0.79
N LYS A 150 -1.09 -9.22 -0.19
CA LYS A 150 -0.98 -9.52 1.24
C LYS A 150 0.42 -10.02 1.62
N LEU A 151 1.49 -9.31 1.25
CA LEU A 151 2.86 -9.68 1.60
C LEU A 151 3.53 -8.53 2.36
N SER A 152 4.01 -8.81 3.56
CA SER A 152 4.80 -7.84 4.31
C SER A 152 6.17 -7.65 3.66
N GLU A 153 6.78 -6.45 3.77
CA GLU A 153 8.14 -6.20 3.26
C GLU A 153 9.18 -7.21 3.74
N LYS A 154 9.06 -7.66 5.00
CA LYS A 154 9.95 -8.70 5.56
C LYS A 154 9.81 -10.03 4.82
N GLN A 155 8.57 -10.40 4.49
CA GLN A 155 8.27 -11.62 3.74
C GLN A 155 8.75 -11.49 2.29
N TYR A 156 8.57 -10.33 1.66
CA TYR A 156 9.07 -10.06 0.31
C TYR A 156 10.59 -10.26 0.23
N LYS A 157 11.36 -9.63 1.11
CA LYS A 157 12.83 -9.78 1.15
C LYS A 157 13.27 -11.23 1.43
N TYR A 158 12.52 -11.94 2.26
CA TYR A 158 12.79 -13.35 2.53
C TYR A 158 12.60 -14.23 1.28
N TYR A 159 11.52 -14.00 0.52
CA TYR A 159 11.25 -14.72 -0.72
C TYR A 159 12.23 -14.35 -1.84
N GLU A 160 12.59 -13.08 -1.95
CA GLU A 160 13.62 -12.59 -2.88
C GLU A 160 14.96 -13.28 -2.67
N LYS A 161 15.41 -13.41 -1.41
CA LYS A 161 16.66 -14.11 -1.08
C LYS A 161 16.64 -15.60 -1.47
N ASN A 162 15.47 -16.24 -1.45
CA ASN A 162 15.32 -17.68 -1.66
C ASN A 162 14.75 -18.05 -3.04
N GLU A 163 14.57 -17.06 -3.94
CA GLU A 163 13.89 -17.21 -5.23
C GLU A 163 14.42 -18.35 -6.11
N GLN A 164 15.73 -18.60 -6.10
CA GLN A 164 16.31 -19.67 -6.92
C GLN A 164 15.95 -21.08 -6.41
N LYS A 165 15.80 -21.26 -5.09
CA LYS A 165 15.60 -22.57 -4.46
C LYS A 165 14.14 -22.88 -4.17
N LEU A 166 13.31 -21.83 -4.02
CA LEU A 166 11.92 -21.98 -3.61
C LEU A 166 11.07 -22.84 -4.56
N PRO A 167 11.15 -22.68 -5.90
CA PRO A 167 10.36 -23.50 -6.82
C PRO A 167 10.69 -24.99 -6.71
N GLU A 168 11.97 -25.32 -6.51
CA GLU A 168 12.41 -26.70 -6.33
C GLU A 168 11.94 -27.26 -4.99
N ASP A 169 12.03 -26.47 -3.92
CA ASP A 169 11.60 -26.88 -2.58
C ASP A 169 10.06 -27.02 -2.48
N ILE A 170 9.28 -26.19 -3.19
CA ILE A 170 7.82 -26.35 -3.33
C ILE A 170 7.51 -27.68 -4.01
N LYS A 171 8.14 -27.96 -5.15
CA LYS A 171 7.92 -29.21 -5.89
C LYS A 171 8.26 -30.43 -5.05
N LYS A 172 9.40 -30.40 -4.35
CA LYS A 172 9.79 -31.47 -3.42
C LYS A 172 8.76 -31.65 -2.30
N LEU A 173 8.25 -30.56 -1.73
CA LEU A 173 7.24 -30.62 -0.67
C LEU A 173 5.92 -31.23 -1.17
N GLU A 174 5.44 -30.83 -2.36
CA GLU A 174 4.27 -31.43 -3.00
C GLU A 174 4.47 -32.94 -3.26
N GLU A 175 5.65 -33.34 -3.75
CA GLU A 175 6.01 -34.73 -3.95
C GLU A 175 6.01 -35.54 -2.65
N TYR A 176 6.57 -34.98 -1.56
CA TYR A 176 6.54 -35.62 -0.25
C TYR A 176 5.12 -35.74 0.32
N GLU A 177 4.27 -34.71 0.21
CA GLU A 177 2.88 -34.77 0.68
C GLU A 177 2.07 -35.84 -0.10
N ALA A 178 2.23 -35.88 -1.42
CA ALA A 178 1.61 -36.90 -2.27
C ALA A 178 2.13 -38.30 -1.94
N TYR A 179 3.44 -38.45 -1.72
CA TYR A 179 4.06 -39.70 -1.32
C TYR A 179 3.57 -40.17 0.05
N ASN A 180 3.43 -39.26 1.02
CA ASN A 180 2.94 -39.56 2.36
C ASN A 180 1.49 -40.07 2.34
N THR A 181 0.66 -39.50 1.46
CA THR A 181 -0.72 -39.98 1.23
C THR A 181 -0.74 -41.41 0.70
N LYS A 182 0.13 -41.75 -0.26
CA LYS A 182 0.27 -43.12 -0.77
C LYS A 182 0.74 -44.09 0.31
N ILE A 183 1.78 -43.73 1.07
CA ILE A 183 2.28 -44.53 2.20
C ILE A 183 1.17 -44.81 3.22
N LYS A 184 0.34 -43.82 3.54
CA LYS A 184 -0.75 -43.97 4.50
C LYS A 184 -1.78 -45.01 4.04
N ASN A 185 -2.07 -45.07 2.74
CA ASN A 185 -2.94 -46.08 2.16
C ASN A 185 -2.29 -47.47 2.19
N ASP A 186 -1.01 -47.58 1.83
CA ASP A 186 -0.26 -48.84 1.91
C ASP A 186 -0.19 -49.37 3.34
N MET A 187 0.03 -48.49 4.32
CA MET A 187 0.05 -48.83 5.73
C MET A 187 -1.31 -49.37 6.20
N ARG A 188 -2.42 -48.74 5.79
CA ARG A 188 -3.78 -49.23 6.08
C ARG A 188 -4.03 -50.61 5.47
N HIS A 189 -3.60 -50.82 4.23
CA HIS A 189 -3.73 -52.12 3.57
C HIS A 189 -2.95 -53.22 4.31
N LEU A 190 -1.68 -52.96 4.64
CA LEU A 190 -0.82 -53.89 5.40
C LEU A 190 -1.34 -54.15 6.82
N GLU A 191 -1.95 -53.16 7.48
CA GLU A 191 -2.62 -53.36 8.77
C GLU A 191 -3.83 -54.29 8.65
N GLY A 192 -4.61 -54.14 7.57
CA GLY A 192 -5.69 -55.05 7.21
C GLY A 192 -5.20 -56.48 7.00
N GLU A 193 -4.21 -56.68 6.12
CA GLU A 193 -3.62 -58.00 5.86
C GLU A 193 -3.05 -58.65 7.12
N LYS A 194 -2.32 -57.88 7.94
CA LYS A 194 -1.81 -58.34 9.23
C LYS A 194 -2.93 -58.83 10.14
N SER A 195 -4.05 -58.11 10.19
CA SER A 195 -5.21 -58.50 11.00
C SER A 195 -5.80 -59.83 10.54
N VAL A 196 -5.98 -60.00 9.22
CA VAL A 196 -6.46 -61.25 8.61
C VAL A 196 -5.52 -62.41 8.92
N LEU A 197 -4.21 -62.24 8.71
CA LEU A 197 -3.20 -63.27 8.98
C LEU A 197 -3.13 -63.62 10.48
N LYS A 198 -3.31 -62.63 11.36
CA LYS A 198 -3.38 -62.84 12.81
C LYS A 198 -4.61 -63.66 13.20
N HIS A 199 -5.74 -63.41 12.54
CA HIS A 199 -6.96 -64.19 12.73
C HIS A 199 -6.79 -65.64 12.25
N GLN A 200 -6.32 -65.85 11.02
CA GLN A 200 -6.04 -67.19 10.47
C GLN A 200 -5.09 -68.01 11.35
N LYS A 201 -4.01 -67.39 11.86
CA LYS A 201 -3.11 -68.05 12.81
C LYS A 201 -3.87 -68.51 14.07
N LYS A 202 -4.75 -67.65 14.62
CA LYS A 202 -5.54 -67.97 15.82
C LYS A 202 -6.51 -69.13 15.55
N GLU A 203 -7.14 -69.16 14.37
CA GLU A 203 -8.02 -70.23 13.93
C GLU A 203 -7.26 -71.56 13.80
N TYR A 204 -6.14 -71.60 13.05
CA TYR A 204 -5.33 -72.82 12.94
C TYR A 204 -4.80 -73.29 14.30
N ALA A 205 -4.42 -72.38 15.20
CA ALA A 205 -4.02 -72.73 16.56
C ALA A 205 -5.18 -73.28 17.42
N ALA A 206 -6.41 -72.79 17.20
CA ALA A 206 -7.60 -73.35 17.84
C ALA A 206 -7.94 -74.74 17.28
N SER A 207 -7.94 -74.90 15.97
CA SER A 207 -8.16 -76.20 15.31
C SER A 207 -7.12 -77.24 15.72
N GLN A 208 -5.85 -76.85 15.91
CA GLN A 208 -4.81 -77.77 16.41
C GLN A 208 -5.13 -78.25 17.82
N ARG A 209 -5.58 -77.35 18.70
CA ARG A 209 -6.00 -77.70 20.06
C ARG A 209 -7.23 -78.60 20.05
N TYR A 210 -8.17 -78.36 19.15
CA TYR A 210 -9.36 -79.19 18.97
C TYR A 210 -9.00 -80.61 18.50
N LEU A 211 -8.14 -80.75 17.47
CA LEU A 211 -7.66 -82.05 16.99
C LEU A 211 -6.92 -82.83 18.08
N LYS A 212 -6.11 -82.15 18.92
CA LYS A 212 -5.48 -82.79 20.10
C LYS A 212 -6.52 -83.29 21.11
N LYS A 213 -7.57 -82.52 21.37
CA LYS A 213 -8.67 -82.95 22.27
C LYS A 213 -9.41 -84.14 21.70
N ILE A 214 -9.72 -84.16 20.40
CA ILE A 214 -10.33 -85.31 19.74
C ILE A 214 -9.42 -86.52 19.85
N ALA A 215 -8.13 -86.40 19.52
CA ALA A 215 -7.17 -87.50 19.62
C ALA A 215 -7.15 -88.13 21.02
N ILE A 216 -7.11 -87.31 22.07
CA ILE A 216 -7.14 -87.77 23.46
C ILE A 216 -8.48 -88.48 23.76
N THR A 217 -9.60 -87.87 23.37
CA THR A 217 -10.94 -88.42 23.63
C THR A 217 -11.16 -89.75 22.90
N THR A 218 -10.78 -89.83 21.62
CA THR A 218 -10.85 -91.07 20.82
C THR A 218 -9.95 -92.15 21.41
N SER A 219 -8.74 -91.81 21.86
CA SER A 219 -7.84 -92.78 22.50
C SER A 219 -8.44 -93.36 23.79
N VAL A 220 -8.98 -92.51 24.67
CA VAL A 220 -9.66 -92.95 25.90
C VAL A 220 -10.89 -93.82 25.59
N LEU A 221 -11.69 -93.44 24.58
CA LEU A 221 -12.85 -94.20 24.15
C LEU A 221 -12.47 -95.59 23.62
N VAL A 222 -11.40 -95.67 22.83
CA VAL A 222 -10.90 -96.95 22.31
C VAL A 222 -10.45 -97.84 23.48
N VAL A 223 -9.62 -97.34 24.40
CA VAL A 223 -9.15 -98.11 25.57
C VAL A 223 -10.31 -98.62 26.43
N THR A 224 -11.32 -97.78 26.66
CA THR A 224 -12.51 -98.18 27.42
C THR A 224 -13.35 -99.25 26.70
N MET A 225 -13.52 -99.17 25.38
CA MET A 225 -14.14 -100.24 24.58
C MET A 225 -13.37 -101.55 24.67
N PHE A 226 -12.03 -101.51 24.56
CA PHE A 226 -11.20 -102.71 24.73
C PHE A 226 -11.39 -103.37 26.09
N ALA A 227 -11.42 -102.58 27.16
CA ALA A 227 -11.67 -103.09 28.51
C ALA A 227 -13.07 -103.75 28.63
N LEU A 228 -14.11 -103.14 28.07
CA LEU A 228 -15.47 -103.70 28.08
C LEU A 228 -15.55 -105.03 27.33
N PHE A 229 -14.97 -105.13 26.13
CA PHE A 229 -14.96 -106.37 25.38
C PHE A 229 -14.18 -107.48 26.08
N TYR A 230 -13.07 -107.15 26.76
CA TYR A 230 -12.31 -108.12 27.55
C TYR A 230 -13.12 -108.69 28.73
N VAL A 231 -13.88 -107.84 29.42
CA VAL A 231 -14.79 -108.28 30.50
C VAL A 231 -15.91 -109.17 29.96
N LEU A 232 -16.49 -108.83 28.81
CA LEU A 232 -17.55 -109.63 28.19
C LEU A 232 -17.06 -111.00 27.70
N ASP A 233 -15.86 -111.06 27.13
CA ASP A 233 -15.22 -112.30 26.69
C ASP A 233 -14.96 -113.25 27.87
N SER A 234 -14.39 -112.72 28.96
CA SER A 234 -14.04 -113.51 30.16
C SER A 234 -15.23 -113.94 31.02
N VAL A 235 -16.28 -113.11 31.15
CA VAL A 235 -17.42 -113.39 32.05
C VAL A 235 -18.59 -114.05 31.32
N ALA A 236 -18.89 -113.62 30.09
CA ALA A 236 -20.08 -114.09 29.36
C ALA A 236 -19.77 -115.19 28.33
N GLY A 237 -18.49 -115.55 28.12
CA GLY A 237 -18.07 -116.65 27.26
C GLY A 237 -18.50 -116.50 25.79
N LYS A 238 -18.76 -115.27 25.34
CA LYS A 238 -19.17 -114.96 23.97
C LYS A 238 -17.95 -114.63 23.13
N ASP A 239 -17.90 -115.15 21.90
CA ASP A 239 -16.88 -114.79 20.92
C ASP A 239 -16.98 -113.29 20.56
N MET A 240 -16.05 -112.49 21.10
CA MET A 240 -15.94 -111.05 20.86
C MET A 240 -14.89 -110.70 19.78
N GLN A 241 -14.33 -111.69 19.07
CA GLN A 241 -13.25 -111.47 18.10
C GLN A 241 -13.64 -110.50 16.98
N LEU A 242 -14.87 -110.61 16.46
CA LEU A 242 -15.37 -109.77 15.37
C LEU A 242 -15.58 -108.29 15.81
N PRO A 243 -16.24 -107.98 16.95
CA PRO A 243 -16.26 -106.63 17.53
C PRO A 243 -14.88 -106.01 17.79
N PHE A 244 -13.91 -106.79 18.28
CA PHE A 244 -12.53 -106.31 18.46
C PHE A 244 -11.90 -105.88 17.14
N LEU A 245 -12.00 -106.73 16.10
CA LEU A 245 -11.42 -106.47 14.79
C LEU A 245 -12.03 -105.21 14.15
N LEU A 246 -13.36 -105.03 14.25
CA LEU A 246 -14.04 -103.83 13.76
C LEU A 246 -13.60 -102.56 14.49
N THR A 247 -13.41 -102.64 15.81
CA THR A 247 -12.97 -101.49 16.63
C THR A 247 -11.54 -101.08 16.31
N VAL A 248 -10.64 -102.05 16.09
CA VAL A 248 -9.26 -101.79 15.63
C VAL A 248 -9.27 -101.11 14.26
N ALA A 249 -10.08 -101.60 13.32
CA ALA A 249 -10.18 -101.01 11.98
C ALA A 249 -10.68 -99.56 12.04
N LEU A 250 -11.75 -99.29 12.81
CA LEU A 250 -12.28 -97.94 13.01
C LEU A 250 -11.29 -97.00 13.72
N ALA A 251 -10.57 -97.51 14.72
CA ALA A 251 -9.53 -96.75 15.40
C ALA A 251 -8.38 -96.39 14.45
N GLY A 252 -7.98 -97.33 13.58
CA GLY A 252 -6.96 -97.11 12.55
C GLY A 252 -7.37 -96.01 11.55
N ILE A 253 -8.60 -96.07 11.03
CA ILE A 253 -9.13 -95.05 10.09
C ILE A 253 -9.22 -93.69 10.79
N SER A 254 -9.75 -93.64 12.01
CA SER A 254 -9.90 -92.40 12.78
C SER A 254 -8.54 -91.78 13.12
N GLY A 255 -7.58 -92.61 13.56
CA GLY A 255 -6.21 -92.18 13.84
C GLY A 255 -5.51 -91.63 12.60
N LEU A 256 -5.67 -92.28 11.45
CA LEU A 256 -5.12 -91.81 10.17
C LEU A 256 -5.73 -90.48 9.75
N PHE A 257 -7.05 -90.30 9.87
CA PHE A 257 -7.72 -89.03 9.59
C PHE A 257 -7.19 -87.90 10.49
N ILE A 258 -7.12 -88.13 11.80
CA ILE A 258 -6.61 -87.14 12.77
C ILE A 258 -5.14 -86.80 12.48
N PHE A 259 -4.32 -87.79 12.10
CA PHE A 259 -2.92 -87.57 11.76
C PHE A 259 -2.76 -86.71 10.50
N LEU A 260 -3.51 -87.00 9.44
CA LEU A 260 -3.47 -86.23 8.19
C LEU A 260 -3.95 -84.80 8.39
N GLU A 261 -5.11 -84.60 9.02
CA GLU A 261 -5.66 -83.27 9.28
C GLU A 261 -4.78 -82.49 10.28
N GLY A 262 -4.22 -83.18 11.27
CA GLY A 262 -3.27 -82.61 12.22
C GLY A 262 -1.97 -82.14 11.57
N ARG A 263 -1.42 -82.90 10.62
CA ARG A 263 -0.22 -82.52 9.85
C ARG A 263 -0.51 -81.31 8.95
N LYS A 264 -1.64 -81.33 8.23
CA LYS A 264 -2.09 -80.22 7.38
C LYS A 264 -2.28 -78.93 8.19
N ASN A 265 -2.95 -79.02 9.34
CA ASN A 265 -3.19 -77.86 10.19
C ASN A 265 -1.89 -77.34 10.84
N ALA A 266 -0.96 -78.20 11.25
CA ALA A 266 0.36 -77.79 11.74
C ALA A 266 1.18 -77.07 10.66
N TYR A 267 1.14 -77.54 9.41
CA TYR A 267 1.76 -76.85 8.27
C TYR A 267 1.13 -75.47 8.03
N ASN A 268 -0.20 -75.40 7.98
CA ASN A 268 -0.93 -74.14 7.79
C ASN A 268 -0.66 -73.13 8.91
N LEU A 269 -0.55 -73.59 10.16
CA LEU A 269 -0.18 -72.76 11.30
C LEU A 269 1.23 -72.16 11.12
N LYS A 270 2.21 -72.97 10.71
CA LYS A 270 3.58 -72.49 10.46
C LYS A 270 3.62 -71.51 9.28
N LEU A 271 2.90 -71.80 8.21
CA LEU A 271 2.80 -70.91 7.04
C LEU A 271 2.13 -69.58 7.41
N ALA A 272 1.04 -69.60 8.17
CA ALA A 272 0.36 -68.40 8.65
C ALA A 272 1.28 -67.56 9.56
N GLN A 273 2.08 -68.20 10.42
CA GLN A 273 3.09 -67.51 11.23
C GLN A 273 4.15 -66.81 10.38
N ILE A 274 4.68 -67.47 9.34
CA ILE A 274 5.68 -66.89 8.44
C ILE A 274 5.08 -65.70 7.67
N LYS A 275 3.87 -65.87 7.12
CA LYS A 275 3.15 -64.79 6.42
C LYS A 275 2.90 -63.59 7.33
N LEU A 276 2.45 -63.84 8.57
CA LEU A 276 2.22 -62.79 9.57
C LEU A 276 3.50 -62.03 9.90
N ASN A 277 4.62 -62.75 10.13
CA ASN A 277 5.91 -62.12 10.39
C ASN A 277 6.37 -61.26 9.21
N LYS A 278 6.23 -61.77 7.97
CA LYS A 278 6.55 -60.99 6.76
C LYS A 278 5.69 -59.73 6.66
N ALA A 279 4.38 -59.82 6.90
CA ALA A 279 3.47 -58.68 6.90
C ALA A 279 3.87 -57.64 7.97
N ILE A 280 4.26 -58.08 9.17
CA ILE A 280 4.77 -57.20 10.24
C ILE A 280 6.04 -56.47 9.80
N THR A 281 7.01 -57.19 9.20
CA THR A 281 8.25 -56.58 8.72
C THR A 281 7.97 -55.54 7.63
N MET A 282 7.14 -55.88 6.63
CA MET A 282 6.75 -54.94 5.57
C MET A 282 6.03 -53.71 6.15
N LEU A 283 5.11 -53.92 7.09
CA LEU A 283 4.42 -52.82 7.78
C LEU A 283 5.41 -51.91 8.52
N ASN A 284 6.38 -52.48 9.24
CA ASN A 284 7.40 -51.70 9.94
C ASN A 284 8.28 -50.90 8.96
N THR A 285 8.67 -51.49 7.83
CA THR A 285 9.40 -50.78 6.78
C THR A 285 8.59 -49.58 6.24
N VAL A 286 7.29 -49.76 5.99
CA VAL A 286 6.41 -48.67 5.53
C VAL A 286 6.23 -47.61 6.63
N LYS A 287 6.15 -47.99 7.91
CA LYS A 287 6.11 -47.05 9.04
C LYS A 287 7.37 -46.20 9.14
N ILE A 288 8.55 -46.79 8.93
CA ILE A 288 9.81 -46.03 8.89
C ILE A 288 9.78 -45.02 7.74
N LYS A 289 9.34 -45.43 6.55
CA LYS A 289 9.19 -44.53 5.39
C LYS A 289 8.20 -43.38 5.68
N TYR A 290 7.08 -43.67 6.34
CA TYR A 290 6.09 -42.67 6.77
C TYR A 290 6.70 -41.62 7.70
N VAL A 291 7.40 -42.07 8.74
CA VAL A 291 8.04 -41.18 9.71
C VAL A 291 9.10 -40.31 9.04
N ASN A 292 9.95 -40.90 8.20
CA ASN A 292 10.97 -40.14 7.46
C ASN A 292 10.34 -39.11 6.53
N SER A 293 9.32 -39.49 5.76
CA SER A 293 8.60 -38.56 4.87
C SER A 293 7.93 -37.43 5.66
N THR A 294 7.31 -37.76 6.80
CA THR A 294 6.66 -36.77 7.67
C THR A 294 7.69 -35.80 8.26
N ASN A 295 8.86 -36.28 8.67
CA ASN A 295 9.94 -35.42 9.17
C ASN A 295 10.48 -34.50 8.06
N CYS A 296 10.58 -34.97 6.82
CA CYS A 296 10.97 -34.12 5.68
C CYS A 296 9.94 -33.02 5.40
N ILE A 297 8.64 -33.34 5.49
CA ILE A 297 7.55 -32.36 5.36
C ILE A 297 7.64 -31.34 6.49
N ASP A 298 7.72 -31.80 7.74
CA ASP A 298 7.77 -30.93 8.93
C ASP A 298 9.00 -30.00 8.92
N TYR A 299 10.17 -30.52 8.52
CA TYR A 299 11.37 -29.71 8.35
C TYR A 299 11.17 -28.59 7.31
N THR A 300 10.66 -28.92 6.13
CA THR A 300 10.44 -27.94 5.05
C THR A 300 9.36 -26.92 5.44
N CYS A 301 8.28 -27.37 6.08
CA CYS A 301 7.23 -26.53 6.62
C CYS A 301 7.78 -25.53 7.65
N LYS A 302 8.59 -26.00 8.61
CA LYS A 302 9.26 -25.14 9.60
C LYS A 302 10.27 -24.18 8.97
N LYS A 303 11.06 -24.63 7.99
CA LYS A 303 12.05 -23.81 7.27
C LYS A 303 11.41 -22.57 6.64
N TYR A 304 10.21 -22.73 6.08
CA TYR A 304 9.47 -21.66 5.40
C TYR A 304 8.35 -21.03 6.26
N ASN A 305 8.14 -21.53 7.48
CA ASN A 305 7.05 -21.12 8.37
C ASN A 305 5.66 -21.20 7.70
N VAL A 306 5.38 -22.35 7.09
CA VAL A 306 4.15 -22.70 6.37
C VAL A 306 3.65 -24.06 6.85
N ASN A 307 2.37 -24.36 6.66
CA ASN A 307 1.76 -25.63 7.12
C ASN A 307 1.63 -26.68 6.01
N SER A 308 1.74 -26.28 4.74
CA SER A 308 1.58 -27.18 3.59
C SER A 308 2.29 -26.68 2.35
N ALA A 309 2.48 -27.57 1.38
CA ALA A 309 2.97 -27.23 0.05
C ALA A 309 2.08 -26.20 -0.64
N LEU A 310 0.75 -26.32 -0.48
CA LEU A 310 -0.22 -25.41 -1.05
C LEU A 310 -0.11 -24.00 -0.47
N GLU A 311 0.10 -23.88 0.83
CA GLU A 311 0.34 -22.58 1.47
C GLU A 311 1.65 -21.95 0.99
N LEU A 312 2.73 -22.73 0.90
CA LEU A 312 4.01 -22.26 0.37
C LEU A 312 3.89 -21.78 -1.08
N ARG A 313 3.19 -22.55 -1.91
CA ARG A 313 2.92 -22.21 -3.31
C ARG A 313 2.10 -20.93 -3.43
N PHE A 314 1.06 -20.78 -2.61
CA PHE A 314 0.27 -19.56 -2.58
C PHE A 314 1.12 -18.34 -2.21
N GLN A 315 1.96 -18.43 -1.18
CA GLN A 315 2.84 -17.32 -0.79
C GLN A 315 3.86 -16.99 -1.89
N TRP A 316 4.40 -18.00 -2.57
CA TRP A 316 5.28 -17.83 -3.72
C TRP A 316 4.58 -17.13 -4.90
N GLU A 317 3.36 -17.55 -5.26
CA GLU A 317 2.57 -16.91 -6.31
C GLU A 317 2.29 -15.45 -5.99
N GLN A 318 1.99 -15.14 -4.71
CA GLN A 318 1.81 -13.76 -4.26
C GLN A 318 3.10 -12.94 -4.39
N TYR A 319 4.26 -13.51 -4.06
CA TYR A 319 5.56 -12.87 -4.32
C TYR A 319 5.79 -12.64 -5.82
N CYS A 320 5.56 -13.64 -6.68
CA CYS A 320 5.72 -13.48 -8.13
C CYS A 320 4.83 -12.38 -8.71
N LYS A 321 3.56 -12.30 -8.26
CA LYS A 321 2.64 -11.22 -8.62
C LYS A 321 3.18 -9.87 -8.16
N ALA A 322 3.67 -9.78 -6.93
CA ALA A 322 4.24 -8.55 -6.37
C ALA A 322 5.47 -8.09 -7.15
N LYS A 323 6.40 -8.99 -7.45
CA LYS A 323 7.59 -8.71 -8.24
C LYS A 323 7.24 -8.25 -9.66
N LYS A 324 6.31 -8.95 -10.31
CA LYS A 324 5.83 -8.55 -11.65
C LYS A 324 5.22 -7.15 -11.60
N MET A 325 4.38 -6.87 -10.62
CA MET A 325 3.74 -5.57 -10.45
C MET A 325 4.76 -4.45 -10.18
N GLN A 326 5.81 -4.70 -9.38
CA GLN A 326 6.89 -3.73 -9.20
C GLN A 326 7.63 -3.45 -10.52
N LEU A 327 7.93 -4.50 -11.31
CA LEU A 327 8.57 -4.33 -12.63
C LEU A 327 7.68 -3.54 -13.60
N GLU A 328 6.37 -3.81 -13.62
CA GLU A 328 5.43 -3.04 -14.44
C GLU A 328 5.32 -1.59 -13.96
N LEU A 329 5.36 -1.33 -12.65
CA LEU A 329 5.39 0.04 -12.10
C LEU A 329 6.66 0.80 -12.51
N VAL A 330 7.83 0.16 -12.46
CA VAL A 330 9.09 0.76 -12.92
C VAL A 330 9.00 1.07 -14.40
N ARG A 331 8.59 0.11 -15.24
CA ARG A 331 8.42 0.31 -16.69
C ARG A 331 7.38 1.37 -17.02
N ASN A 332 6.26 1.42 -16.30
CA ASN A 332 5.25 2.45 -16.47
C ASN A 332 5.81 3.83 -16.10
N THR A 333 6.60 3.92 -15.02
CA THR A 333 7.27 5.18 -14.62
C THR A 333 8.30 5.64 -15.66
N GLU A 334 9.10 4.72 -16.21
CA GLU A 334 10.04 5.00 -17.30
C GLU A 334 9.31 5.55 -18.53
N ARG A 335 8.25 4.85 -18.99
CA ARG A 335 7.41 5.31 -20.12
C ARG A 335 6.77 6.67 -19.85
N MET A 336 6.26 6.87 -18.63
CA MET A 336 5.65 8.14 -18.22
C MET A 336 6.68 9.27 -18.30
N ASN A 337 7.92 9.02 -17.87
CA ASN A 337 9.01 9.98 -18.00
C ASN A 337 9.35 10.29 -19.46
N ASP A 338 9.40 9.28 -20.33
CA ASP A 338 9.63 9.49 -21.76
C ASP A 338 8.54 10.35 -22.42
N PHE A 339 7.26 10.11 -22.06
CA PHE A 339 6.14 10.93 -22.54
C PHE A 339 6.14 12.33 -21.93
N ASN A 340 6.55 12.49 -20.67
CA ASN A 340 6.74 13.81 -20.06
C ASN A 340 7.79 14.63 -20.80
N ILE A 341 8.95 14.04 -21.11
CA ILE A 341 10.02 14.72 -21.85
C ILE A 341 9.51 15.11 -23.25
N LYS A 342 8.84 14.19 -23.96
CA LYS A 342 8.24 14.50 -25.27
C LYS A 342 7.23 15.64 -25.20
N LEU A 343 6.37 15.65 -24.18
CA LEU A 343 5.37 16.70 -24.00
C LEU A 343 6.03 18.06 -23.74
N MET A 344 7.05 18.09 -22.88
CA MET A 344 7.83 19.30 -22.63
C MET A 344 8.54 19.80 -23.89
N ASP A 345 9.14 18.91 -24.67
CA ASP A 345 9.81 19.27 -25.93
C ASP A 345 8.83 19.85 -26.96
N GLN A 346 7.62 19.28 -27.06
CA GLN A 346 6.55 19.80 -27.92
C GLN A 346 6.11 21.20 -27.47
N LEU A 347 5.85 21.39 -26.18
CA LEU A 347 5.41 22.68 -25.64
C LEU A 347 6.50 23.76 -25.71
N LYS A 348 7.78 23.37 -25.62
CA LYS A 348 8.92 24.28 -25.74
C LYS A 348 9.02 24.90 -27.13
N GLN A 349 8.59 24.20 -28.18
CA GLN A 349 8.56 24.75 -29.54
C GLN A 349 7.62 25.96 -29.68
N TYR A 350 6.60 26.05 -28.80
CA TYR A 350 5.64 27.17 -28.78
C TYR A 350 5.93 28.19 -27.68
N GLU A 351 7.15 28.17 -27.12
CA GLU A 351 7.62 29.11 -26.09
C GLU A 351 6.73 29.14 -24.84
N VAL A 352 6.09 28.02 -24.49
CA VAL A 352 5.34 27.87 -23.24
C VAL A 352 6.32 28.01 -22.06
N SER A 353 6.00 28.89 -21.11
CA SER A 353 6.91 29.22 -20.01
C SER A 353 6.94 28.12 -18.94
N ASP A 354 5.77 27.63 -18.54
CA ASP A 354 5.65 26.73 -17.38
C ASP A 354 5.36 25.28 -17.79
N LEU A 355 6.34 24.63 -18.41
CA LEU A 355 6.25 23.29 -19.02
C LEU A 355 5.80 22.19 -18.04
N ASP A 356 6.34 22.19 -16.81
CA ASP A 356 6.06 21.14 -15.82
C ASP A 356 4.58 21.07 -15.43
N ILE A 357 3.89 22.21 -15.40
CA ILE A 357 2.50 22.31 -14.97
C ILE A 357 1.57 21.61 -15.97
N TRP A 358 1.89 21.74 -17.26
CA TRP A 358 1.15 21.12 -18.35
C TRP A 358 1.31 19.61 -18.38
N THR A 359 2.41 19.06 -17.83
CA THR A 359 2.54 17.61 -17.63
C THR A 359 1.59 17.08 -16.55
N TYR A 360 1.38 17.83 -15.47
CA TYR A 360 0.42 17.46 -14.41
C TYR A 360 -1.04 17.68 -14.85
N GLN A 361 -1.27 18.69 -15.69
CA GLN A 361 -2.59 19.05 -16.20
C GLN A 361 -2.86 18.51 -17.61
N ALA A 362 -2.21 17.39 -17.99
CA ALA A 362 -2.34 16.82 -19.34
C ALA A 362 -3.79 16.49 -19.75
N ALA A 363 -4.70 16.24 -18.80
CA ALA A 363 -6.12 16.08 -19.07
C ALA A 363 -6.74 17.31 -19.76
N ALA A 364 -6.29 18.52 -19.42
CA ALA A 364 -6.77 19.76 -20.03
C ALA A 364 -6.29 19.97 -21.46
N LEU A 365 -5.19 19.32 -21.86
CA LEU A 365 -4.72 19.34 -23.25
C LEU A 365 -5.62 18.50 -24.15
N ILE A 366 -6.26 17.45 -23.58
CA ILE A 366 -7.16 16.52 -24.27
C ILE A 366 -8.59 17.08 -24.34
N ASP A 367 -9.13 17.52 -23.20
CA ASP A 367 -10.51 18.02 -23.11
C ASP A 367 -10.54 19.56 -23.01
N SER A 368 -11.15 20.18 -24.03
CA SER A 368 -11.41 21.61 -24.09
C SER A 368 -12.20 22.13 -22.87
N LYS A 369 -13.07 21.32 -22.27
CA LYS A 369 -13.87 21.70 -21.11
C LYS A 369 -12.98 21.92 -19.87
N GLU A 370 -12.09 20.97 -19.60
CA GLU A 370 -11.10 21.07 -18.51
C GLU A 370 -10.20 22.30 -18.68
N MET A 371 -9.78 22.60 -19.93
CA MET A 371 -9.03 23.83 -20.24
C MET A 371 -9.83 25.10 -19.92
N VAL A 372 -11.12 25.14 -20.24
CA VAL A 372 -12.00 26.28 -19.92
C VAL A 372 -12.17 26.45 -18.41
N GLU A 373 -12.31 25.36 -17.66
CA GLU A 373 -12.41 25.39 -16.19
C GLU A 373 -11.12 25.94 -15.55
N ILE A 374 -9.95 25.48 -16.02
CA ILE A 374 -8.65 26.00 -15.55
C ILE A 374 -8.53 27.49 -15.87
N ARG A 375 -8.90 27.91 -17.09
CA ARG A 375 -8.89 29.32 -17.52
C ARG A 375 -9.82 30.17 -16.66
N HIS A 376 -11.03 29.68 -16.35
CA HIS A 376 -11.98 30.39 -15.49
C HIS A 376 -11.42 30.55 -14.07
N ARG A 377 -10.90 29.46 -13.48
CA ARG A 377 -10.26 29.48 -12.15
C ARG A 377 -9.09 30.46 -12.08
N LEU A 378 -8.23 30.49 -13.10
CA LEU A 378 -7.10 31.42 -13.17
C LEU A 378 -7.56 32.87 -13.33
N ASN A 379 -8.61 33.14 -14.11
CA ASN A 379 -9.17 34.49 -14.24
C ASN A 379 -9.77 35.00 -12.93
N LEU A 380 -10.54 34.16 -12.22
CA LEU A 380 -11.07 34.50 -10.90
C LEU A 380 -9.95 34.78 -9.89
N ARG A 381 -8.90 33.92 -9.87
CA ARG A 381 -7.73 34.14 -9.03
C ARG A 381 -7.03 35.45 -9.37
N ARG A 382 -6.82 35.75 -10.66
CA ARG A 382 -6.23 37.01 -11.12
C ARG A 382 -7.06 38.22 -10.71
N GLN A 383 -8.39 38.13 -10.76
CA GLN A 383 -9.28 39.21 -10.31
C GLN A 383 -9.15 39.46 -8.81
N LYS A 384 -9.19 38.40 -7.98
CA LYS A 384 -8.99 38.54 -6.52
C LYS A 384 -7.62 39.14 -6.17
N ILE A 385 -6.57 38.78 -6.91
CA ILE A 385 -5.24 39.38 -6.74
C ILE A 385 -5.27 40.87 -7.07
N ARG A 386 -5.97 41.29 -8.14
CA ARG A 386 -6.14 42.72 -8.47
C ARG A 386 -6.88 43.47 -7.36
N GLU A 387 -7.97 42.90 -6.84
CA GLU A 387 -8.73 43.49 -5.73
C GLU A 387 -7.86 43.65 -4.48
N ARG A 388 -7.02 42.65 -4.16
CA ARG A 388 -6.05 42.72 -3.06
C ARG A 388 -4.98 43.80 -3.29
N ILE A 389 -4.44 43.91 -4.50
CA ILE A 389 -3.50 44.96 -4.88
C ILE A 389 -4.15 46.34 -4.73
N GLU A 390 -5.37 46.51 -5.25
CA GLU A 390 -6.11 47.77 -5.19
C GLU A 390 -6.42 48.17 -3.74
N TYR A 391 -6.88 47.22 -2.92
CA TYR A 391 -7.10 47.43 -1.49
C TYR A 391 -5.82 47.88 -0.78
N ASN A 392 -4.72 47.15 -0.94
CA ASN A 392 -3.43 47.50 -0.32
C ASN A 392 -2.88 48.85 -0.83
N THR A 393 -3.11 49.17 -2.10
CA THR A 393 -2.70 50.46 -2.66
C THR A 393 -3.54 51.60 -2.07
N LYS A 394 -4.85 51.41 -1.89
CA LYS A 394 -5.74 52.35 -1.20
C LYS A 394 -5.32 52.56 0.27
N ILE A 395 -4.92 51.50 0.98
CA ILE A 395 -4.40 51.60 2.36
C ILE A 395 -3.09 52.39 2.40
N LYS A 396 -2.16 52.08 1.48
CA LYS A 396 -0.90 52.81 1.34
C LYS A 396 -1.15 54.31 1.09
N GLU A 397 -2.02 54.65 0.15
CA GLU A 397 -2.39 56.04 -0.16
C GLU A 397 -3.04 56.77 1.01
N LYS A 398 -3.96 56.12 1.72
CA LYS A 398 -4.58 56.68 2.93
C LYS A 398 -3.52 56.95 4.00
N GLY A 399 -2.59 56.02 4.20
CA GLY A 399 -1.47 56.19 5.13
C GLY A 399 -0.60 57.39 4.75
N PHE A 400 -0.21 57.51 3.47
CA PHE A 400 0.57 58.67 3.00
C PHE A 400 -0.20 59.99 3.12
N ALA A 401 -1.50 60.02 2.79
CA ALA A 401 -2.32 61.21 2.91
C ALA A 401 -2.45 61.68 4.37
N GLN A 402 -2.67 60.77 5.32
CA GLN A 402 -2.75 61.09 6.74
C GLN A 402 -1.41 61.60 7.31
N LEU A 403 -0.30 60.98 6.91
CA LEU A 403 1.03 61.46 7.29
C LEU A 403 1.33 62.84 6.65
N SER A 404 0.85 63.10 5.44
CA SER A 404 1.04 64.39 4.76
C SER A 404 0.20 65.50 5.40
N ASP A 405 -1.06 65.24 5.70
CA ASP A 405 -1.94 66.17 6.41
C ASP A 405 -1.40 66.49 7.82
N LEU A 406 -0.75 65.52 8.48
CA LEU A 406 -0.06 65.75 9.77
C LEU A 406 1.13 66.69 9.61
N VAL A 407 1.94 66.51 8.57
CA VAL A 407 3.11 67.36 8.27
C VAL A 407 2.69 68.77 7.83
N GLU A 408 1.57 68.91 7.12
CA GLU A 408 1.00 70.23 6.76
C GLU A 408 0.47 70.98 7.99
N LYS A 409 -0.13 70.27 8.97
CA LYS A 409 -0.66 70.86 10.20
C LYS A 409 0.40 71.18 11.25
N ILE A 410 1.47 70.37 11.35
CA ILE A 410 2.52 70.51 12.36
C ILE A 410 3.91 70.45 11.69
N PRO A 411 4.59 71.59 11.50
CA PRO A 411 5.91 71.63 10.86
C PRO A 411 7.00 70.83 11.59
N GLU A 412 6.87 70.68 12.91
CA GLU A 412 7.78 69.88 13.76
C GLU A 412 7.61 68.37 13.53
N ALA A 413 6.41 67.92 13.12
CA ALA A 413 6.12 66.52 12.78
C ALA A 413 6.89 66.06 11.54
N LYS A 414 7.35 67.00 10.69
CA LYS A 414 8.17 66.69 9.51
C LYS A 414 9.45 65.93 9.85
N GLN A 415 10.12 66.31 10.94
CA GLN A 415 11.36 65.65 11.39
C GLN A 415 11.08 64.29 12.04
N GLU A 416 9.95 64.15 12.72
CA GLU A 416 9.54 62.90 13.37
C GLU A 416 9.09 61.87 12.33
N VAL A 417 8.32 62.27 11.32
CA VAL A 417 7.92 61.43 10.18
C VAL A 417 9.14 60.97 9.38
N ALA A 418 10.06 61.88 9.04
CA ALA A 418 11.29 61.54 8.30
C ALA A 418 12.16 60.53 9.06
N LYS A 419 12.32 60.71 10.37
CA LYS A 419 13.10 59.80 11.22
C LYS A 419 12.50 58.39 11.29
N VAL A 420 11.18 58.29 11.44
CA VAL A 420 10.49 56.99 11.51
C VAL A 420 10.49 56.29 10.15
N LEU A 421 10.30 57.02 9.05
CA LEU A 421 10.40 56.45 7.70
C LEU A 421 11.79 55.89 7.39
N GLU A 422 12.86 56.57 7.85
CA GLU A 422 14.25 56.11 7.73
C GLU A 422 14.50 54.86 8.60
N GLU A 423 13.95 54.81 9.83
CA GLU A 423 14.04 53.66 10.73
C GLU A 423 13.40 52.40 10.14
N TYR A 424 12.29 52.55 9.41
CA TYR A 424 11.61 51.44 8.74
C TYR A 424 12.14 51.11 7.35
N HIS A 425 13.19 51.83 6.89
CA HIS A 425 13.76 51.67 5.55
C HIS A 425 12.69 51.74 4.45
N ILE A 426 11.66 52.57 4.64
CA ILE A 426 10.70 52.90 3.59
C ILE A 426 11.44 53.83 2.62
N GLY A 427 12.29 53.24 1.79
CA GLY A 427 12.97 53.94 0.72
C GLY A 427 11.94 54.44 -0.28
N VAL A 428 12.01 55.74 -0.59
CA VAL A 428 11.49 56.31 -1.82
C VAL A 428 12.33 55.72 -2.96
N SER A 429 12.11 54.44 -3.29
CA SER A 429 12.66 53.90 -4.52
C SER A 429 11.81 54.44 -5.65
N VAL A 430 12.36 55.43 -6.35
CA VAL A 430 12.01 55.76 -7.74
C VAL A 430 12.24 54.52 -8.61
#